data_AF-T1GZT7-F1
#
_entry.id   AF-T1GZT7-F1
#
_cell.length_a   1.000
_cell.length_b   1.000
_cell.length_c   1.000
_cell.angle_alpha   90.00
_cell.angle_beta   90.00
_cell.angle_gamma   90.00
#
_symmetry.space_group_name_H-M   'P 1'
#
loop_
_entity.id
_entity.type
_entity.pdbx_description
1 polymer ?
#
loop_
_entity_poly.entity_id
_entity_poly.type
_entity_poly.pdbx_seq_one_letter_code
_entity_poly.pdbx_strand_id
1 'polypeptide(L)'
;MIACYKGHYKIAQFLLTLKADVNRRSVKGNTALHDCAESGSLEILQLLLKHGATMDVDSYGMTPLLAASVTGHLPIVEHLINIPNLVNRKDRIAALELLGATYVDKKRDMVSALNLWRRAMIDRYNNSPPIPHEVQEPIAAYDYAAEVTNIEQLDDLVMDPDEMRMQALVIRERILGPAHPDTSYYIRYRGAHYADAGRFDRCIEL
;
A
#
# COMPACT_ATOMS: atom_id res chain seq x y z
N MET A 1 2.02 21.08 -3.52
CA MET A 1 2.97 20.04 -3.07
C MET A 1 3.34 20.20 -1.61
N ILE A 2 4.32 21.04 -1.23
CA ILE A 2 4.77 21.12 0.17
C ILE A 2 3.67 21.47 1.19
N ALA A 3 2.73 22.37 0.84
CA ALA A 3 1.59 22.70 1.70
C ALA A 3 0.68 21.48 1.95
N CYS A 4 0.57 20.58 0.98
CA CYS A 4 -0.18 19.34 1.05
C CYS A 4 0.53 18.32 1.95
N TYR A 5 1.84 18.13 1.74
CA TYR A 5 2.65 17.20 2.54
C TYR A 5 2.72 17.59 4.02
N LYS A 6 2.71 18.90 4.31
CA LYS A 6 2.71 19.43 5.68
C LYS A 6 1.31 19.56 6.30
N GLY A 7 0.23 19.18 5.58
CA GLY A 7 -1.13 19.25 6.10
C GLY A 7 -1.66 20.68 6.31
N HIS A 8 -1.11 21.68 5.62
CA HIS A 8 -1.48 23.09 5.79
C HIS A 8 -2.69 23.46 4.93
N TYR A 9 -3.89 23.03 5.37
CA TYR A 9 -5.13 23.21 4.61
C TYR A 9 -5.39 24.65 4.16
N LYS A 10 -5.29 25.63 5.08
CA LYS A 10 -5.53 27.05 4.76
C LYS A 10 -4.57 27.58 3.68
N ILE A 11 -3.31 27.14 3.71
CA ILE A 11 -2.30 27.53 2.72
C ILE A 11 -2.61 26.85 1.39
N ALA A 12 -2.90 25.55 1.38
CA ALA A 12 -3.27 24.82 0.17
C ALA A 12 -4.50 25.46 -0.50
N GLN A 13 -5.54 25.78 0.29
CA GLN A 13 -6.73 26.48 -0.20
C GLN A 13 -6.41 27.86 -0.78
N PHE A 14 -5.60 28.67 -0.11
CA PHE A 14 -5.18 29.97 -0.61
C PHE A 14 -4.37 29.87 -1.91
N LEU A 15 -3.48 28.87 -2.05
CA LEU A 15 -2.74 28.67 -3.29
C LEU A 15 -3.67 28.31 -4.46
N LEU A 16 -4.75 27.55 -4.20
CA LEU A 16 -5.74 27.23 -5.22
C LEU A 16 -6.55 28.46 -5.66
N THR A 17 -6.86 29.40 -4.77
CA THR A 17 -7.51 30.67 -5.17
C THR A 17 -6.61 31.51 -6.06
N LEU A 18 -5.29 31.39 -5.91
CA LEU A 18 -4.29 31.99 -6.79
C LEU A 18 -4.04 31.19 -8.09
N LYS A 19 -4.91 30.21 -8.41
CA LYS A 19 -4.83 29.35 -9.60
C LYS A 19 -3.54 28.53 -9.68
N ALA A 20 -3.03 28.06 -8.53
CA ALA A 20 -1.96 27.07 -8.53
C ALA A 20 -2.38 25.81 -9.31
N ASP A 21 -1.49 25.33 -10.18
CA ASP A 21 -1.74 24.14 -11.00
C ASP A 21 -1.65 22.86 -10.13
N VAL A 22 -2.80 22.19 -9.99
CA VAL A 22 -2.99 20.99 -9.15
C VAL A 22 -2.33 19.73 -9.72
N ASN A 23 -2.08 19.69 -11.04
CA ASN A 23 -1.56 18.53 -11.75
C ASN A 23 -0.07 18.66 -12.09
N ARG A 24 0.63 19.65 -11.50
CA ARG A 24 2.09 19.74 -11.60
C ARG A 24 2.73 18.45 -11.07
N ARG A 25 3.82 18.08 -11.73
CA ARG A 25 4.64 16.92 -11.39
C ARG A 25 6.04 17.35 -10.97
N SER A 26 6.59 16.68 -9.97
CA SER A 26 8.00 16.80 -9.62
C SER A 26 8.89 16.09 -10.66
N VAL A 27 10.22 16.19 -10.52
CA VAL A 27 11.16 15.44 -11.37
C VAL A 27 10.93 13.92 -11.29
N LYS A 28 10.50 13.42 -10.13
CA LYS A 28 10.14 12.01 -9.92
C LYS A 28 8.68 11.70 -10.21
N GLY A 29 7.94 12.63 -10.82
CA GLY A 29 6.54 12.42 -11.18
C GLY A 29 5.52 12.67 -10.06
N ASN A 30 5.93 12.83 -8.79
CA ASN A 30 5.01 13.09 -7.68
C ASN A 30 4.12 14.31 -7.95
N THR A 31 2.82 14.17 -7.65
CA THR A 31 1.81 15.23 -7.70
C THR A 31 1.41 15.68 -6.31
N ALA A 32 0.63 16.76 -6.20
CA ALA A 32 0.08 17.19 -4.90
C ALA A 32 -0.81 16.12 -4.23
N LEU A 33 -1.43 15.21 -5.00
CA LEU A 33 -2.18 14.08 -4.44
C LEU A 33 -1.26 13.05 -3.78
N HIS A 34 -0.06 12.79 -4.32
CA HIS A 34 0.94 11.93 -3.69
C HIS A 34 1.36 12.51 -2.33
N ASP A 35 1.63 13.81 -2.28
CA ASP A 35 1.97 14.49 -1.01
C ASP A 35 0.86 14.37 0.05
N CYS A 36 -0.42 14.46 -0.36
CA CYS A 36 -1.54 14.22 0.53
C CYS A 36 -1.61 12.76 0.99
N ALA A 37 -1.44 11.82 0.05
CA ALA A 37 -1.47 10.40 0.31
C ALA A 37 -0.38 9.97 1.31
N GLU A 38 0.84 10.47 1.16
CA GLU A 38 1.97 10.15 2.04
C GLU A 38 1.87 10.79 3.43
N SER A 39 1.22 11.96 3.52
CA SER A 39 1.06 12.70 4.78
C SER A 39 -0.20 12.36 5.56
N GLY A 40 -1.19 11.71 4.93
CA GLY A 40 -2.49 11.45 5.55
C GLY A 40 -3.44 12.66 5.51
N SER A 41 -3.14 13.69 4.70
CA SER A 41 -3.91 14.95 4.63
C SER A 41 -5.20 14.80 3.81
N LEU A 42 -6.18 14.08 4.35
CA LEU A 42 -7.44 13.72 3.68
C LEU A 42 -8.26 14.94 3.23
N GLU A 43 -8.38 15.97 4.05
CA GLU A 43 -9.19 17.16 3.71
C GLU A 43 -8.58 17.94 2.55
N ILE A 44 -7.24 17.97 2.46
CA ILE A 44 -6.53 18.58 1.34
C ILE A 44 -6.67 17.72 0.09
N LEU A 45 -6.59 16.39 0.22
CA LEU A 45 -6.82 15.46 -0.89
C LEU A 45 -8.21 15.68 -1.51
N GLN A 46 -9.25 15.74 -0.68
CA GLN A 46 -10.61 16.03 -1.11
C GLN A 46 -10.72 17.39 -1.80
N LEU A 47 -10.05 18.41 -1.28
CA LEU A 47 -10.00 19.73 -1.87
C LEU A 47 -9.36 19.71 -3.26
N LEU A 48 -8.24 18.99 -3.43
CA LEU A 48 -7.54 18.86 -4.71
C LEU A 48 -8.39 18.11 -5.75
N LEU A 49 -9.05 17.02 -5.37
CA LEU A 49 -9.95 16.29 -6.27
C LEU A 49 -11.11 17.19 -6.76
N LYS A 50 -11.69 18.02 -5.88
CA LYS A 50 -12.69 19.03 -6.26
C LYS A 50 -12.16 20.08 -7.25
N HIS A 51 -10.85 20.31 -7.30
CA HIS A 51 -10.19 21.23 -8.22
C HIS A 51 -9.61 20.52 -9.46
N GLY A 52 -10.05 19.28 -9.74
CA GLY A 52 -9.66 18.56 -10.96
C GLY A 52 -8.29 17.91 -10.90
N ALA A 53 -7.77 17.60 -9.71
CA ALA A 53 -6.56 16.81 -9.58
C ALA A 53 -6.78 15.37 -10.09
N THR A 54 -5.84 14.86 -10.89
CA THR A 54 -5.92 13.53 -11.51
C THR A 54 -5.06 12.50 -10.79
N MET A 55 -5.53 11.25 -10.76
CA MET A 55 -4.79 10.09 -10.23
C MET A 55 -3.71 9.64 -11.23
N ASP A 56 -2.59 10.37 -11.27
CA ASP A 56 -1.43 10.03 -12.10
C ASP A 56 -0.46 9.09 -11.35
N VAL A 57 0.51 8.52 -12.06
CA VAL A 57 1.59 7.70 -11.49
C VAL A 57 2.90 8.48 -11.37
N ASP A 58 3.68 8.17 -10.33
CA ASP A 58 5.05 8.67 -10.17
C ASP A 58 6.07 7.84 -10.98
N SER A 59 7.36 8.14 -10.81
CA SER A 59 8.45 7.43 -11.51
C SER A 59 8.62 5.97 -11.09
N TYR A 60 8.05 5.55 -9.96
CA TYR A 60 8.04 4.15 -9.51
C TYR A 60 6.75 3.43 -9.93
N GLY A 61 5.85 4.09 -10.68
CA GLY A 61 4.55 3.54 -11.03
C GLY A 61 3.53 3.62 -9.89
N MET A 62 3.82 4.37 -8.83
CA MET A 62 2.92 4.51 -7.69
C MET A 62 1.81 5.50 -8.02
N THR A 63 0.57 5.12 -7.73
CA THR A 63 -0.56 6.06 -7.69
C THR A 63 -0.65 6.70 -6.29
N PRO A 64 -1.38 7.82 -6.11
CA PRO A 64 -1.68 8.33 -4.78
C PRO A 64 -2.37 7.29 -3.88
N LEU A 65 -3.14 6.37 -4.45
CA LEU A 65 -3.77 5.28 -3.70
C LEU A 65 -2.71 4.31 -3.14
N LEU A 66 -1.77 3.86 -3.96
CA LEU A 66 -0.69 2.97 -3.50
C LEU A 66 0.26 3.68 -2.53
N ALA A 67 0.53 4.97 -2.75
CA ALA A 67 1.34 5.78 -1.81
C ALA A 67 0.70 5.83 -0.40
N ALA A 68 -0.63 5.97 -0.32
CA ALA A 68 -1.35 5.91 0.95
C ALA A 68 -1.26 4.52 1.60
N SER A 69 -1.30 3.44 0.80
CA SER A 69 -1.14 2.06 1.28
C SER A 69 0.25 1.77 1.84
N VAL A 70 1.31 2.22 1.17
CA VAL A 70 2.70 2.09 1.63
C VAL A 70 2.92 2.84 2.95
N THR A 71 2.36 4.04 3.05
CA THR A 71 2.56 4.89 4.24
C THR A 71 1.62 4.53 5.39
N GLY A 72 0.55 3.77 5.13
CA GLY A 72 -0.37 3.22 6.13
C GLY A 72 -1.53 4.15 6.49
N HIS A 73 -1.96 4.99 5.57
CA HIS A 73 -3.02 5.99 5.78
C HIS A 73 -4.39 5.48 5.33
N LEU A 74 -4.97 4.61 6.16
CA LEU A 74 -6.30 4.01 5.94
C LEU A 74 -7.40 5.02 5.54
N PRO A 75 -7.54 6.21 6.18
CA PRO A 75 -8.60 7.15 5.81
C PRO A 75 -8.53 7.62 4.35
N ILE A 76 -7.33 7.74 3.79
CA ILE A 76 -7.15 8.10 2.38
C ILE A 76 -7.49 6.92 1.47
N VAL A 77 -7.03 5.72 1.81
CA VAL A 77 -7.36 4.51 1.06
C VAL A 77 -8.87 4.32 1.00
N GLU A 78 -9.56 4.36 2.15
CA GLU A 78 -11.03 4.26 2.23
C GLU A 78 -11.73 5.33 1.41
N HIS A 79 -11.25 6.57 1.46
CA HIS A 79 -11.87 7.64 0.68
C HIS A 79 -11.75 7.37 -0.82
N LEU A 80 -10.53 7.08 -1.31
CA LEU A 80 -10.26 6.90 -2.73
C LEU A 80 -10.99 5.69 -3.32
N ILE A 81 -11.02 4.54 -2.63
CA ILE A 81 -11.65 3.32 -3.14
C ILE A 81 -13.20 3.40 -3.16
N ASN A 82 -13.78 4.31 -2.37
CA ASN A 82 -15.22 4.54 -2.32
C ASN A 82 -15.70 5.65 -3.27
N ILE A 83 -14.79 6.33 -4.00
CA ILE A 83 -15.19 7.27 -5.06
C ILE A 83 -15.53 6.46 -6.32
N PRO A 84 -16.77 6.57 -6.85
CA PRO A 84 -17.17 5.86 -8.05
C PRO A 84 -16.28 6.18 -9.25
N ASN A 85 -15.83 5.14 -9.96
CA ASN A 85 -15.04 5.23 -11.20
C ASN A 85 -13.68 5.96 -11.08
N LEU A 86 -13.21 6.30 -9.88
CA LEU A 86 -11.90 6.92 -9.70
C LEU A 86 -10.76 5.91 -9.81
N VAL A 87 -10.96 4.72 -9.25
CA VAL A 87 -9.99 3.63 -9.24
C VAL A 87 -10.63 2.36 -9.78
N ASN A 88 -9.86 1.56 -10.51
CA ASN A 88 -10.36 0.29 -11.00
C ASN A 88 -10.29 -0.79 -9.89
N ARG A 89 -10.94 -1.93 -10.15
CA ARG A 89 -10.99 -3.04 -9.18
C ARG A 89 -9.60 -3.64 -8.86
N LYS A 90 -8.69 -3.74 -9.84
CA LYS A 90 -7.33 -4.27 -9.64
C LYS A 90 -6.54 -3.36 -8.69
N ASP A 91 -6.62 -2.05 -8.90
CA ASP A 91 -5.92 -1.05 -8.07
C ASP A 91 -6.48 -1.03 -6.65
N ARG A 92 -7.80 -1.14 -6.48
CA ARG A 92 -8.45 -1.25 -5.16
C ARG A 92 -7.96 -2.48 -4.39
N ILE A 93 -7.94 -3.64 -5.04
CA ILE A 93 -7.45 -4.89 -4.45
C ILE A 93 -5.98 -4.74 -4.03
N ALA A 94 -5.12 -4.29 -4.95
CA ALA A 94 -3.70 -4.09 -4.67
C ALA A 94 -3.47 -3.10 -3.51
N ALA A 95 -4.25 -2.03 -3.45
CA ALA A 95 -4.15 -1.06 -2.36
C ALA A 95 -4.51 -1.66 -1.00
N LEU A 96 -5.55 -2.49 -0.92
CA LEU A 96 -5.94 -3.18 0.32
C LEU A 96 -4.93 -4.25 0.73
N GLU A 97 -4.44 -5.05 -0.23
CA GLU A 97 -3.39 -6.06 -0.02
C GLU A 97 -2.12 -5.41 0.54
N LEU A 98 -1.64 -4.36 -0.11
CA LEU A 98 -0.46 -3.60 0.28
C LEU A 98 -0.64 -2.89 1.62
N LEU A 99 -1.82 -2.31 1.89
CA LEU A 99 -2.11 -1.70 3.18
C LEU A 99 -2.07 -2.74 4.30
N GLY A 100 -2.61 -3.94 4.07
CA GLY A 100 -2.52 -5.04 5.02
C GLY A 100 -1.06 -5.43 5.31
N ALA A 101 -0.22 -5.55 4.27
CA ALA A 101 1.21 -5.79 4.45
C ALA A 101 1.89 -4.67 5.26
N THR A 102 1.55 -3.40 5.02
CA THR A 102 2.03 -2.27 5.83
C THR A 102 1.58 -2.37 7.28
N TYR A 103 0.37 -2.87 7.55
CA TYR A 103 -0.11 -3.07 8.92
C TYR A 103 0.66 -4.17 9.66
N VAL A 104 1.05 -5.24 8.97
CA VAL A 104 1.94 -6.28 9.54
C VAL A 104 3.30 -5.70 9.89
N ASP A 105 3.97 -5.03 8.95
CA ASP A 105 5.38 -4.65 9.13
C ASP A 105 5.58 -3.36 9.92
N LYS A 106 4.79 -2.32 9.61
CA LYS A 106 4.94 -0.97 10.16
C LYS A 106 4.08 -0.75 11.41
N LYS A 107 2.83 -1.20 11.39
CA LYS A 107 1.87 -0.98 12.50
C LYS A 107 1.90 -2.10 13.55
N ARG A 108 2.44 -3.27 13.21
CA ARG A 108 2.44 -4.49 14.05
C ARG A 108 1.02 -4.88 14.47
N ASP A 109 0.04 -4.66 13.58
CA ASP A 109 -1.38 -4.95 13.80
C ASP A 109 -1.85 -5.99 12.77
N MET A 110 -1.78 -7.25 13.19
CA MET A 110 -2.15 -8.40 12.37
C MET A 110 -3.66 -8.53 12.18
N VAL A 111 -4.45 -8.12 13.18
CA VAL A 111 -5.92 -8.23 13.11
C VAL A 111 -6.47 -7.30 12.03
N SER A 112 -6.02 -6.06 12.02
CA SER A 112 -6.40 -5.11 10.97
C SER A 112 -5.85 -5.52 9.59
N ALA A 113 -4.64 -6.09 9.53
CA ALA A 113 -4.09 -6.62 8.29
C ALA A 113 -4.97 -7.72 7.68
N LEU A 114 -5.39 -8.69 8.49
CA LEU A 114 -6.29 -9.77 8.07
C LEU A 114 -7.65 -9.23 7.59
N ASN A 115 -8.22 -8.25 8.28
CA ASN A 115 -9.46 -7.61 7.84
C ASN A 115 -9.33 -6.95 6.47
N LEU A 116 -8.19 -6.30 6.19
CA LEU A 116 -7.90 -5.70 4.89
C LEU A 116 -7.71 -6.77 3.81
N TRP A 117 -6.95 -7.83 4.09
CA TRP A 117 -6.75 -8.95 3.18
C TRP A 117 -8.04 -9.70 2.89
N ARG A 118 -8.91 -9.89 3.89
CA ARG A 118 -10.22 -10.52 3.71
C ARG A 118 -11.10 -9.71 2.76
N ARG A 119 -11.10 -8.37 2.90
CA ARG A 119 -11.83 -7.48 1.98
C ARG A 119 -11.29 -7.57 0.56
N ALA A 120 -9.97 -7.56 0.40
CA ALA A 120 -9.33 -7.74 -0.90
C ALA A 120 -9.70 -9.10 -1.53
N MET A 121 -9.68 -10.17 -0.75
CA MET A 121 -10.05 -11.53 -1.15
C MET A 121 -11.49 -11.61 -1.66
N ILE A 122 -12.43 -11.02 -0.91
CA ILE A 122 -13.84 -10.93 -1.32
C ILE A 122 -13.95 -10.17 -2.65
N ASP A 123 -13.26 -9.04 -2.78
CA ASP A 123 -13.27 -8.26 -4.01
C ASP A 123 -12.69 -9.01 -5.22
N ARG A 124 -11.72 -9.89 -4.94
CA ARG A 124 -10.96 -10.66 -5.91
C ARG A 124 -11.74 -11.87 -6.44
N TYR A 125 -12.41 -12.61 -5.55
CA TYR A 125 -13.01 -13.91 -5.88
C TYR A 125 -14.54 -13.93 -5.88
N ASN A 126 -15.20 -13.09 -5.08
CA ASN A 126 -16.67 -13.08 -5.00
C ASN A 126 -17.32 -12.19 -6.06
N ASN A 127 -16.54 -11.32 -6.71
CA ASN A 127 -17.01 -10.47 -7.81
C ASN A 127 -16.62 -11.07 -9.17
N SER A 128 -17.57 -11.13 -10.12
CA SER A 128 -17.34 -11.65 -11.47
C SER A 128 -16.76 -10.59 -12.43
N PRO A 129 -15.75 -10.92 -13.26
CA PRO A 129 -14.96 -12.16 -13.26
C PRO A 129 -13.95 -12.18 -12.09
N PRO A 130 -13.55 -13.36 -11.58
CA PRO A 130 -12.50 -13.44 -10.56
C PRO A 130 -11.18 -12.91 -11.12
N ILE A 131 -10.35 -12.33 -10.25
CA ILE A 131 -8.99 -11.88 -10.59
C ILE A 131 -8.00 -12.77 -9.83
N PRO A 132 -7.53 -13.92 -10.35
CA PRO A 132 -6.57 -14.74 -9.62
C PRO A 132 -5.23 -14.02 -9.41
N HIS A 133 -4.45 -14.46 -8.43
CA HIS A 133 -3.07 -14.01 -8.28
C HIS A 133 -2.25 -14.41 -9.51
N GLU A 134 -1.31 -13.56 -9.91
CA GLU A 134 -0.32 -13.90 -10.94
C GLU A 134 0.64 -14.94 -10.34
N VAL A 135 1.02 -15.96 -11.11
CA VAL A 135 1.94 -17.00 -10.63
C VAL A 135 3.30 -16.37 -10.37
N GLN A 136 3.76 -16.44 -9.13
CA GLN A 136 5.09 -15.95 -8.73
C GLN A 136 6.06 -17.12 -8.61
N GLU A 137 7.32 -16.89 -8.97
CA GLU A 137 8.39 -17.84 -8.68
C GLU A 137 8.61 -17.87 -7.15
N PRO A 138 8.74 -19.06 -6.55
CA PRO A 138 8.87 -19.16 -5.12
C PRO A 138 10.27 -18.69 -4.69
N ILE A 139 10.32 -17.86 -3.65
CA ILE A 139 11.56 -17.25 -3.17
C ILE A 139 12.02 -17.99 -1.92
N ALA A 140 13.22 -18.58 -1.97
CA ALA A 140 13.77 -19.36 -0.87
C ALA A 140 13.92 -18.55 0.42
N ALA A 141 14.31 -17.28 0.32
CA ALA A 141 14.43 -16.37 1.46
C ALA A 141 13.09 -16.14 2.20
N TYR A 142 11.97 -16.31 1.50
CA TYR A 142 10.62 -16.22 2.07
C TYR A 142 10.08 -17.57 2.53
N ASP A 143 10.96 -18.56 2.72
CA ASP A 143 10.57 -19.94 3.07
C ASP A 143 9.61 -20.57 2.06
N TYR A 144 9.74 -20.16 0.79
CA TYR A 144 8.83 -20.56 -0.30
C TYR A 144 7.35 -20.22 -0.04
N ALA A 145 7.07 -19.23 0.83
CA ALA A 145 5.72 -18.76 1.10
C ALA A 145 5.00 -18.32 -0.18
N ALA A 146 3.71 -18.61 -0.23
CA ALA A 146 2.85 -18.29 -1.35
C ALA A 146 1.62 -17.52 -0.88
N GLU A 147 1.09 -16.64 -1.73
CA GLU A 147 -0.08 -15.88 -1.36
C GLU A 147 -1.30 -16.76 -1.12
N VAL A 148 -1.97 -16.53 0.01
CA VAL A 148 -3.28 -17.13 0.26
C VAL A 148 -4.27 -16.79 -0.86
N THR A 149 -5.10 -17.77 -1.22
CA THR A 149 -6.00 -17.69 -2.38
C THR A 149 -7.47 -17.83 -2.02
N ASN A 150 -7.78 -18.09 -0.75
CA ASN A 150 -9.13 -18.24 -0.25
C ASN A 150 -9.23 -17.84 1.23
N ILE A 151 -10.46 -17.76 1.75
CA ILE A 151 -10.74 -17.29 3.11
C ILE A 151 -10.28 -18.29 4.17
N GLU A 152 -10.34 -19.59 3.89
CA GLU A 152 -9.92 -20.64 4.84
C GLU A 152 -8.42 -20.53 5.14
N GLN A 153 -7.58 -20.43 4.09
CA GLN A 153 -6.14 -20.17 4.22
C GLN A 153 -5.84 -18.86 4.95
N LEU A 154 -6.68 -17.83 4.75
CA LEU A 154 -6.53 -16.55 5.43
C LEU A 154 -6.88 -16.64 6.93
N ASP A 155 -7.81 -17.50 7.31
CA ASP A 155 -8.19 -17.71 8.71
C ASP A 155 -7.11 -18.55 9.44
N ASP A 156 -6.48 -19.49 8.76
CA ASP A 156 -5.35 -20.26 9.29
C ASP A 156 -4.12 -19.39 9.58
N LEU A 157 -3.88 -18.34 8.76
CA LEU A 157 -2.79 -17.36 8.97
C LEU A 157 -2.81 -16.72 10.36
N VAL A 158 -3.98 -16.58 11.00
CA VAL A 158 -4.09 -15.99 12.35
C VAL A 158 -3.25 -16.78 13.36
N MET A 159 -3.11 -18.09 13.15
CA MET A 159 -2.41 -18.99 14.07
C MET A 159 -0.89 -19.00 13.83
N ASP A 160 -0.42 -18.44 12.72
CA ASP A 160 1.00 -18.38 12.37
C ASP A 160 1.48 -16.95 12.06
N PRO A 161 1.99 -16.23 13.09
CA PRO A 161 2.54 -14.89 12.92
C PRO A 161 3.78 -14.83 12.02
N ASP A 162 4.50 -15.93 11.80
CA ASP A 162 5.67 -15.96 10.91
C ASP A 162 5.22 -16.03 9.45
N GLU A 163 4.25 -16.89 9.14
CA GLU A 163 3.65 -16.99 7.82
C GLU A 163 2.98 -15.67 7.41
N MET A 164 2.29 -14.98 8.33
CA MET A 164 1.75 -13.63 8.08
C MET A 164 2.83 -12.62 7.68
N ARG A 165 4.06 -12.76 8.19
CA ARG A 165 5.17 -11.86 7.84
C ARG A 165 5.71 -12.18 6.46
N MET A 166 5.83 -13.47 6.10
CA MET A 166 6.24 -13.87 4.76
C MET A 166 5.20 -13.44 3.72
N GLN A 167 3.91 -13.63 4.02
CA GLN A 167 2.80 -13.12 3.23
C GLN A 167 2.91 -11.62 2.95
N ALA A 168 3.27 -10.82 3.95
CA ALA A 168 3.46 -9.38 3.77
C ALA A 168 4.65 -9.03 2.85
N LEU A 169 5.73 -9.81 2.88
CA LEU A 169 6.87 -9.63 1.97
C LEU A 169 6.50 -9.99 0.52
N VAL A 170 5.86 -11.15 0.32
CA VAL A 170 5.41 -11.62 -1.01
C VAL A 170 4.43 -10.62 -1.63
N ILE A 171 3.44 -10.15 -0.87
CA ILE A 171 2.48 -9.14 -1.34
C ILE A 171 3.20 -7.85 -1.77
N ARG A 172 4.15 -7.39 -0.96
CA ARG A 172 4.85 -6.13 -1.22
C ARG A 172 5.74 -6.22 -2.45
N GLU A 173 6.47 -7.31 -2.60
CA GLU A 173 7.32 -7.52 -3.77
C GLU A 173 6.50 -7.64 -5.05
N ARG A 174 5.37 -8.34 -5.03
CA ARG A 174 4.46 -8.40 -6.20
C ARG A 174 3.95 -7.02 -6.60
N ILE A 175 3.51 -6.21 -5.64
CA ILE A 175 2.81 -4.96 -5.94
C ILE A 175 3.79 -3.82 -6.25
N LEU A 176 4.88 -3.71 -5.49
CA LEU A 176 5.86 -2.62 -5.64
C LEU A 176 7.02 -2.99 -6.56
N GLY A 177 7.29 -4.29 -6.73
CA GLY A 177 8.46 -4.77 -7.43
C GLY A 177 9.76 -4.62 -6.63
N PRO A 178 10.87 -5.22 -7.12
CA PRO A 178 12.17 -5.17 -6.47
C PRO A 178 12.85 -3.80 -6.56
N ALA A 179 12.45 -2.97 -7.53
CA ALA A 179 13.04 -1.64 -7.76
C ALA A 179 12.55 -0.58 -6.75
N HIS A 180 11.40 -0.81 -6.10
CA HIS A 180 10.87 0.13 -5.12
C HIS A 180 11.66 0.03 -3.80
N PRO A 181 12.10 1.15 -3.20
CA PRO A 181 12.97 1.13 -2.03
C PRO A 181 12.36 0.40 -0.82
N ASP A 182 11.05 0.56 -0.60
CA ASP A 182 10.35 -0.08 0.52
C ASP A 182 10.38 -1.61 0.48
N THR A 183 10.46 -2.25 -0.70
CA THR A 183 10.56 -3.71 -0.82
C THR A 183 11.81 -4.19 -0.10
N SER A 184 12.98 -3.68 -0.50
CA SER A 184 14.25 -4.01 0.14
C SER A 184 14.33 -3.55 1.61
N TYR A 185 13.68 -2.44 1.96
CA TYR A 185 13.67 -1.92 3.32
C TYR A 185 12.96 -2.89 4.27
N TYR A 186 11.76 -3.37 3.91
CA TYR A 186 11.00 -4.25 4.79
C TYR A 186 11.57 -5.67 4.86
N ILE A 187 12.24 -6.15 3.81
CA ILE A 187 13.04 -7.39 3.86
C ILE A 187 14.14 -7.26 4.93
N ARG A 188 14.96 -6.20 4.87
CA ARG A 188 16.03 -5.97 5.86
C ARG A 188 15.48 -5.75 7.28
N TYR A 189 14.38 -5.00 7.41
CA TYR A 189 13.72 -4.81 8.71
C TYR A 189 13.23 -6.14 9.30
N ARG A 190 12.71 -7.03 8.45
CA ARG A 190 12.28 -8.37 8.87
C ARG A 190 13.48 -9.23 9.28
N GLY A 191 14.57 -9.20 8.53
CA GLY A 191 15.84 -9.85 8.90
C GLY A 191 16.33 -9.40 10.28
N ALA A 192 16.37 -8.09 10.53
CA ALA A 192 16.74 -7.52 11.83
C ALA A 192 15.83 -8.02 12.97
N HIS A 193 14.52 -8.09 12.73
CA HIS A 193 13.58 -8.66 13.70
C HIS A 193 13.85 -10.15 13.99
N TYR A 194 14.31 -10.93 13.01
CA TYR A 194 14.73 -12.32 13.24
C TYR A 194 16.03 -12.39 14.05
N ALA A 195 17.01 -11.52 13.77
CA ALA A 195 18.24 -11.43 14.53
C ALA A 195 17.99 -11.07 16.01
N ASP A 196 17.09 -10.13 16.29
CA ASP A 196 16.69 -9.77 17.66
C ASP A 196 16.07 -10.95 18.43
N ALA A 197 15.45 -11.89 17.72
CA ALA A 197 14.92 -13.13 18.27
C ALA A 197 15.93 -14.29 18.32
N GLY A 198 17.21 -14.04 18.00
CA GLY A 198 18.28 -15.05 17.98
C GLY A 198 18.31 -15.95 16.74
N ARG A 199 17.48 -15.67 15.72
CA ARG A 199 17.42 -16.42 14.46
C ARG A 199 18.33 -15.76 13.40
N PHE A 200 19.64 -15.85 13.60
CA PHE A 200 20.62 -15.20 12.71
C PHE A 200 20.65 -15.77 11.30
N ASP A 201 20.43 -17.08 11.13
CA ASP A 201 20.41 -17.72 9.81
C ASP A 201 19.32 -17.10 8.93
N ARG A 202 18.09 -16.96 9.47
CA ARG A 202 16.98 -16.28 8.79
C ARG A 202 17.28 -14.81 8.49
N CYS A 203 18.06 -14.11 9.32
CA CYS A 203 18.46 -12.74 9.05
C CYS A 203 19.46 -12.64 7.88
N ILE A 204 20.30 -13.65 7.68
CA ILE A 204 21.31 -13.67 6.61
C ILE A 204 20.68 -14.06 5.27
N GLU A 205 19.67 -14.93 5.30
CA GLU A 205 18.94 -15.38 4.11
C GLU A 205 18.05 -14.28 3.47
N LEU A 206 17.54 -13.35 4.28
CA LEU A 206 16.69 -12.22 3.87
C LEU A 206 17.51 -10.98 3.42
#